data_AF-A0A0W0SM89-F1
#
_entry.id   AF-A0A0W0SM89-F1
#
_cell.length_a   1.000
_cell.length_b   1.000
_cell.length_c   1.000
_cell.angle_alpha   90.00
_cell.angle_beta   90.00
_cell.angle_gamma   90.00
#
_symmetry.space_group_name_H-M   'P 1'
#
loop_
_entity.id
_entity.type
_entity.pdbx_description
1 polymer ?
#
loop_
_entity_poly.entity_id
_entity_poly.type
_entity_poly.pdbx_seq_one_letter_code
_entity_poly.pdbx_strand_id
1 'polypeptide(L)'
;MKKIKEKIAVYRKNYEDFINEINHLFEQTKDPVEKTNRREVFDTLLLLATYASREALEKEFHDLLPLEENNPTLLSICQKLQEINGLCTCTFSDEHEIYQHLLAGSNFLNFEKKEVLRNMLSAEITELILEKTNTPTMNAPLRN
;
A
#
# COMPACT_ATOMS: atom_id res chain seq x y z
N MET A 1 16.94 -16.44 -5.31
CA MET A 1 16.47 -15.06 -5.59
C MET A 1 15.38 -14.97 -6.66
N LYS A 2 15.50 -15.60 -7.85
CA LYS A 2 14.55 -15.38 -8.98
C LYS A 2 13.06 -15.55 -8.61
N LYS A 3 12.68 -16.68 -8.03
CA LYS A 3 11.30 -16.98 -7.59
C LYS A 3 10.74 -15.96 -6.58
N ILE A 4 11.59 -15.42 -5.72
CA ILE A 4 11.20 -14.43 -4.72
C ILE A 4 10.89 -13.09 -5.38
N LYS A 5 11.75 -12.65 -6.31
CA LYS A 5 11.50 -11.43 -7.08
C LYS A 5 10.21 -11.52 -7.90
N GLU A 6 9.93 -12.70 -8.47
CA GLU A 6 8.66 -12.96 -9.16
C GLU A 6 7.46 -12.83 -8.20
N LYS A 7 7.54 -13.39 -6.98
CA LYS A 7 6.48 -13.21 -5.97
C LYS A 7 6.31 -11.74 -5.55
N ILE A 8 7.40 -11.02 -5.30
CA ILE A 8 7.36 -9.59 -4.96
C ILE A 8 6.71 -8.79 -6.09
N ALA A 9 7.04 -9.09 -7.36
CA ALA A 9 6.43 -8.44 -8.51
C ALA A 9 4.91 -8.71 -8.61
N VAL A 10 4.45 -9.92 -8.23
CA VAL A 10 3.01 -10.21 -8.13
C VAL A 10 2.34 -9.35 -7.07
N TYR A 11 2.95 -9.22 -5.88
CA TYR A 11 2.41 -8.33 -4.84
C TYR A 11 2.38 -6.87 -5.30
N ARG A 12 3.48 -6.36 -5.87
CA ARG A 12 3.53 -5.01 -6.45
C ARG A 12 2.38 -4.80 -7.44
N LYS A 13 2.20 -5.74 -8.37
CA LYS A 13 1.13 -5.65 -9.37
C LYS A 13 -0.26 -5.65 -8.73
N ASN A 14 -0.51 -6.46 -7.71
CA ASN A 14 -1.81 -6.49 -7.03
C ASN A 14 -2.15 -5.14 -6.37
N TYR A 15 -1.18 -4.50 -5.72
CA TYR A 15 -1.40 -3.16 -5.14
C TYR A 15 -1.51 -2.08 -6.23
N GLU A 16 -0.77 -2.21 -7.32
CA GLU A 16 -0.90 -1.32 -8.46
C GLU A 16 -2.30 -1.41 -9.08
N ASP A 17 -2.81 -2.63 -9.30
CA ASP A 17 -4.14 -2.87 -9.85
C ASP A 17 -5.22 -2.31 -8.92
N PHE A 18 -5.09 -2.48 -7.60
CA PHE A 18 -5.95 -1.86 -6.59
C PHE A 18 -5.94 -0.32 -6.69
N ILE A 19 -4.77 0.31 -6.71
CA ILE A 19 -4.65 1.77 -6.81
C ILE A 19 -5.30 2.28 -8.11
N ASN A 20 -5.05 1.58 -9.22
CA ASN A 20 -5.61 1.93 -10.52
C ASN A 20 -7.14 1.77 -10.53
N GLU A 21 -7.69 0.74 -9.87
CA GLU A 21 -9.13 0.52 -9.75
C GLU A 21 -9.82 1.67 -8.99
N ILE A 22 -9.28 2.07 -7.84
CA ILE A 22 -9.82 3.19 -7.06
C ILE A 22 -9.71 4.51 -7.84
N ASN A 23 -8.58 4.75 -8.51
CA ASN A 23 -8.42 5.92 -9.38
C ASN A 23 -9.40 5.95 -10.55
N HIS A 24 -9.71 4.79 -11.13
CA HIS A 24 -10.71 4.64 -12.17
C HIS A 24 -12.12 4.92 -11.64
N LEU A 25 -12.46 4.45 -10.44
CA LEU A 25 -13.72 4.75 -9.78
C LEU A 25 -13.89 6.27 -9.59
N PHE A 26 -12.84 6.97 -9.15
CA PHE A 26 -12.91 8.42 -8.98
C PHE A 26 -13.03 9.19 -10.31
N GLU A 27 -12.46 8.68 -11.40
CA GLU A 27 -12.64 9.29 -12.74
C GLU A 27 -14.10 9.32 -13.21
N GLN A 28 -14.93 8.41 -12.70
CA GLN A 28 -16.36 8.38 -13.02
C GLN A 28 -17.16 9.45 -12.24
N THR A 29 -16.53 10.16 -11.30
CA THR A 29 -17.14 11.29 -10.57
C THR A 29 -17.40 12.45 -11.54
N LYS A 30 -18.65 12.91 -11.61
CA LYS A 30 -19.09 13.95 -12.58
C LYS A 30 -18.54 15.33 -12.24
N ASP A 31 -18.53 15.68 -10.95
CA ASP A 31 -18.01 16.96 -10.49
C ASP A 31 -16.47 16.95 -10.53
N PRO A 32 -15.83 17.83 -11.32
CA PRO A 32 -14.37 17.89 -11.41
C PRO A 32 -13.70 18.30 -10.09
N VAL A 33 -14.35 19.10 -9.25
CA VAL A 33 -13.80 19.50 -7.94
C VAL A 33 -13.84 18.32 -6.99
N GLU A 34 -14.97 17.63 -6.90
CA GLU A 34 -15.11 16.43 -6.09
C GLU A 34 -14.16 15.32 -6.55
N LYS A 35 -13.98 15.15 -7.86
CA LYS A 35 -13.02 14.21 -8.45
C LYS A 35 -11.60 14.47 -7.96
N THR A 36 -11.14 15.72 -8.04
CA THR A 36 -9.80 16.12 -7.57
C THR A 36 -9.67 15.88 -6.06
N ASN A 37 -10.65 16.30 -5.27
CA ASN A 37 -10.63 16.08 -3.82
C ASN A 37 -10.54 14.60 -3.44
N ARG A 38 -11.31 13.73 -4.10
CA ARG A 38 -11.27 12.28 -3.85
C ARG A 38 -9.90 11.67 -4.14
N ARG A 39 -9.23 12.15 -5.19
CA ARG A 39 -7.85 11.74 -5.51
C ARG A 39 -6.87 12.22 -4.47
N GLU A 40 -6.91 13.49 -4.11
CA GLU A 40 -6.01 14.06 -3.10
C GLU A 40 -6.15 13.36 -1.74
N VAL A 41 -7.38 13.06 -1.32
CA VAL A 41 -7.66 12.29 -0.11
C VAL A 41 -7.06 10.89 -0.21
N PHE A 42 -7.26 10.19 -1.33
CA PHE A 42 -6.73 8.84 -1.50
C PHE A 42 -5.21 8.81 -1.57
N ASP A 43 -4.59 9.75 -2.28
CA ASP A 43 -3.12 9.90 -2.34
C ASP A 43 -2.54 10.18 -0.95
N THR A 44 -3.21 11.04 -0.17
CA THR A 44 -2.83 11.33 1.22
C THR A 44 -2.88 10.07 2.08
N LEU A 45 -3.95 9.28 1.97
CA LEU A 45 -4.11 8.04 2.72
C LEU A 45 -3.09 6.97 2.29
N LEU A 46 -2.80 6.85 1.00
CA LEU A 46 -1.75 5.96 0.48
C LEU A 46 -0.38 6.35 1.05
N LEU A 47 -0.06 7.65 1.05
CA LEU A 47 1.20 8.14 1.62
C LEU A 47 1.29 7.85 3.11
N LEU A 48 0.25 8.17 3.87
CA LEU A 48 0.18 7.87 5.31
C LEU A 48 0.37 6.38 5.58
N ALA A 49 -0.22 5.51 4.75
CA ALA A 49 -0.04 4.09 4.90
C ALA A 49 1.45 3.68 4.82
N THR A 50 2.32 4.41 4.13
CA THR A 50 3.75 4.06 4.06
C THR A 50 4.55 4.31 5.34
N TYR A 51 4.11 5.21 6.23
CA TYR A 51 4.95 5.65 7.36
C TYR A 51 4.22 5.91 8.68
N ALA A 52 2.91 6.17 8.67
CA ALA A 52 2.16 6.52 9.87
C ALA A 52 1.95 5.28 10.76
N SER A 53 1.69 5.49 12.05
CA SER A 53 1.15 4.42 12.88
C SER A 53 -0.24 4.02 12.38
N ARG A 54 -0.61 2.77 12.66
CA ARG A 54 -1.93 2.24 12.30
C ARG A 54 -3.07 3.10 12.85
N GLU A 55 -2.96 3.54 14.10
CA GLU A 55 -3.98 4.37 14.76
C GLU A 55 -4.12 5.74 14.10
N ALA A 56 -3.00 6.34 13.67
CA ALA A 56 -3.01 7.62 12.97
C ALA A 56 -3.63 7.49 11.57
N LEU A 57 -3.32 6.41 10.85
CA LEU A 57 -3.92 6.10 9.56
C LEU A 57 -5.44 5.87 9.67
N GLU A 58 -5.88 5.06 10.63
CA GLU A 58 -7.30 4.78 10.85
C GLU A 58 -8.07 6.05 11.23
N LYS A 59 -7.49 6.88 12.10
CA LYS A 59 -8.06 8.17 12.46
C LYS A 59 -8.21 9.07 11.23
N GLU A 60 -7.15 9.26 10.45
CA GLU A 60 -7.20 10.12 9.27
C GLU A 60 -8.18 9.59 8.22
N PHE A 61 -8.23 8.26 8.04
CA PHE A 61 -9.21 7.63 7.17
C PHE A 61 -10.65 7.99 7.58
N HIS A 62 -10.98 7.90 8.87
CA HIS A 62 -12.32 8.24 9.35
C HIS A 62 -12.63 9.74 9.30
N ASP A 63 -11.63 10.60 9.51
CA ASP A 63 -11.79 12.05 9.44
C ASP A 63 -12.05 12.53 8.00
N LEU A 64 -11.35 11.94 7.01
CA LEU A 64 -11.46 12.32 5.60
C LEU A 64 -12.59 11.58 4.86
N LEU A 65 -12.86 10.33 5.25
CA LEU A 65 -13.86 9.46 4.64
C LEU A 65 -14.74 8.87 5.76
N PRO A 66 -15.66 9.66 6.33
CA PRO A 66 -16.56 9.16 7.37
C PRO A 66 -17.29 7.93 6.83
N LEU A 67 -17.08 6.79 7.49
CA LEU A 67 -17.77 5.55 7.16
C LEU A 67 -19.25 5.77 7.50
N GLU A 68 -20.07 6.11 6.51
CA GLU A 68 -21.49 5.82 6.60
C GLU A 68 -21.60 4.30 6.80
N GLU A 69 -22.22 3.88 7.91
CA GLU A 69 -22.31 2.49 8.31
C GLU A 69 -22.77 1.64 7.11
N ASN A 70 -21.88 0.74 6.66
CA ASN A 70 -22.06 -0.22 5.56
C ASN A 70 -21.69 0.21 4.12
N ASN A 71 -20.78 1.17 3.89
CA ASN A 71 -20.22 1.32 2.54
C ASN A 71 -19.13 0.24 2.26
N PRO A 72 -19.41 -0.79 1.44
CA PRO A 72 -18.46 -1.90 1.21
C PRO A 72 -17.18 -1.44 0.49
N THR A 73 -17.26 -0.39 -0.33
CA THR A 73 -16.11 0.18 -1.04
C THR A 73 -15.16 0.83 -0.05
N LEU A 74 -15.67 1.67 0.87
CA LEU A 74 -14.84 2.31 1.88
C LEU A 74 -14.21 1.29 2.84
N LEU A 75 -14.95 0.25 3.21
CA LEU A 75 -14.40 -0.86 4.00
C LEU A 75 -13.27 -1.58 3.27
N SER A 76 -13.43 -1.86 1.97
CA SER A 76 -12.39 -2.47 1.14
C SER A 76 -11.13 -1.59 1.05
N ILE A 77 -11.31 -0.28 0.84
CA ILE A 77 -10.20 0.69 0.80
C ILE A 77 -9.47 0.72 2.15
N CYS A 78 -10.22 0.80 3.26
CA CYS A 78 -9.65 0.82 4.61
C CYS A 78 -8.79 -0.43 4.88
N GLN A 79 -9.32 -1.62 4.58
CA GLN A 79 -8.61 -2.89 4.73
C GLN A 79 -7.32 -2.93 3.90
N LYS A 80 -7.36 -2.43 2.65
CA LYS A 80 -6.17 -2.38 1.80
C LYS A 80 -5.14 -1.36 2.27
N LEU A 81 -5.56 -0.21 2.81
CA LEU A 81 -4.65 0.76 3.41
C LEU A 81 -3.97 0.20 4.67
N GLN A 82 -4.70 -0.53 5.52
CA GLN A 82 -4.13 -1.23 6.69
C GLN A 82 -3.13 -2.31 6.26
N GLU A 83 -3.44 -3.05 5.19
CA GLU A 83 -2.55 -4.07 4.63
C GLU A 83 -1.24 -3.46 4.12
N ILE A 84 -1.33 -2.38 3.34
CA ILE A 84 -0.19 -1.58 2.90
C ILE A 84 0.61 -1.08 4.10
N ASN A 85 -0.06 -0.55 5.13
CA ASN A 85 0.60 -0.02 6.31
C ASN A 85 1.40 -1.07 7.06
N GLY A 86 0.83 -2.25 7.29
CA GLY A 86 1.55 -3.33 7.95
C GLY A 86 2.77 -3.81 7.18
N LEU A 87 2.72 -3.77 5.85
CA LEU A 87 3.86 -4.09 4.98
C LEU A 87 4.95 -3.02 5.03
N CYS A 88 4.59 -1.75 4.80
CA CYS A 88 5.53 -0.65 4.72
C CYS A 88 6.21 -0.37 6.07
N THR A 89 5.45 -0.44 7.16
CA THR A 89 5.98 -0.22 8.52
C THR A 89 6.62 -1.47 9.13
N CYS A 90 6.65 -2.60 8.39
CA CYS A 90 7.19 -3.89 8.85
C CYS A 90 6.59 -4.37 10.19
N THR A 91 5.32 -4.05 10.47
CA THR A 91 4.65 -4.39 11.74
C THR A 91 3.97 -5.76 11.72
N PHE A 92 3.82 -6.39 10.55
CA PHE A 92 3.28 -7.74 10.45
C PHE A 92 4.21 -8.81 11.01
N SER A 93 3.62 -9.82 11.67
CA SER A 93 4.34 -10.99 12.16
C SER A 93 4.66 -11.96 11.01
N ASP A 94 5.63 -12.85 11.22
CA ASP A 94 5.97 -13.94 10.28
C ASP A 94 4.78 -14.86 9.96
N GLU A 95 3.76 -14.88 10.82
CA GLU A 95 2.53 -15.68 10.65
C GLU A 95 1.49 -15.00 9.76
N HIS A 96 1.70 -13.72 9.43
CA HIS A 96 0.82 -13.00 8.52
C HIS A 96 0.77 -13.69 7.16
N GLU A 97 -0.44 -13.82 6.59
CA GLU A 97 -0.72 -14.57 5.36
C GLU A 97 0.21 -14.19 4.22
N ILE A 98 0.45 -12.88 4.03
CA ILE A 98 1.35 -12.36 2.99
C ILE A 98 2.76 -12.94 3.13
N TYR A 99 3.31 -12.97 4.35
CA TYR A 99 4.65 -13.51 4.57
C TYR A 99 4.65 -15.04 4.51
N GLN A 100 3.60 -15.72 4.96
CA GLN A 100 3.47 -17.16 4.78
C GLN A 100 3.49 -17.55 3.30
N HIS A 101 2.75 -16.86 2.44
CA HIS A 101 2.79 -17.09 0.99
C HIS A 101 4.13 -16.72 0.35
N LEU A 102 4.73 -15.60 0.78
CA LEU A 102 6.05 -15.18 0.29
C LEU A 102 7.13 -16.22 0.63
N LEU A 103 7.12 -16.69 1.88
CA LEU A 103 8.09 -17.62 2.46
C LEU A 103 7.73 -19.10 2.21
N ALA A 104 6.54 -19.42 1.69
CA ALA A 104 6.11 -20.79 1.41
C ALA A 104 7.15 -21.55 0.57
N GLY A 105 7.53 -22.75 1.04
CA GLY A 105 8.57 -23.58 0.45
C GLY A 105 10.00 -23.21 0.87
N SER A 106 10.16 -22.29 1.83
CA SER A 106 11.45 -21.77 2.29
C SER A 106 11.74 -22.15 3.75
N ASN A 107 11.53 -23.43 4.10
CA ASN A 107 11.74 -24.01 5.44
C ASN A 107 13.17 -23.86 6.00
N PHE A 108 14.09 -23.27 5.23
CA PHE A 108 15.51 -23.10 5.55
C PHE A 108 15.94 -21.62 5.63
N LEU A 109 15.01 -20.66 5.60
CA LEU A 109 15.36 -19.25 5.80
C LEU A 109 15.55 -18.98 7.29
N ASN A 110 16.76 -18.59 7.66
CA ASN A 110 17.04 -18.02 8.96
C ASN A 110 16.36 -16.64 9.10
N PHE A 111 16.31 -16.13 10.34
CA PHE A 111 15.69 -14.85 10.67
C PHE A 111 16.16 -13.71 9.75
N GLU A 112 17.46 -13.59 9.55
CA GLU A 112 18.09 -12.55 8.72
C GLU A 112 17.58 -12.57 7.27
N LYS A 113 17.48 -13.75 6.65
CA LYS A 113 16.95 -13.83 5.28
C LYS A 113 15.47 -13.46 5.21
N LYS A 114 14.66 -13.81 6.22
CA LYS A 114 13.25 -13.39 6.26
C LYS A 114 13.14 -11.87 6.37
N GLU A 115 13.98 -11.26 7.20
CA GLU A 115 14.04 -9.81 7.37
C GLU A 115 14.41 -9.10 6.07
N VAL A 116 15.44 -9.57 5.36
CA VAL A 116 15.81 -9.04 4.04
C VAL A 116 14.61 -9.10 3.08
N LEU A 117 13.84 -10.18 3.09
CA LEU A 117 12.66 -10.31 2.23
C LEU A 117 11.52 -9.37 2.59
N ARG A 118 11.25 -9.18 3.89
CA ARG A 118 10.28 -8.19 4.35
C ARG A 118 10.69 -6.79 3.93
N ASN A 119 11.96 -6.45 4.10
CA ASN A 119 12.49 -5.15 3.70
C ASN A 119 12.43 -4.94 2.18
N MET A 120 12.71 -5.98 1.38
CA MET A 120 12.56 -5.91 -0.07
C MET A 120 11.10 -5.68 -0.49
N LEU A 121 10.14 -6.42 0.09
CA LEU A 121 8.73 -6.23 -0.22
C LEU A 121 8.23 -4.85 0.24
N SER A 122 8.57 -4.44 1.47
CA SER A 122 8.25 -3.12 2.01
C SER A 122 8.77 -2.00 1.11
N ALA A 123 10.05 -2.09 0.69
CA ALA A 123 10.65 -1.10 -0.20
C ALA A 123 9.92 -1.04 -1.55
N GLU A 124 9.58 -2.20 -2.13
CA GLU A 124 8.88 -2.25 -3.43
C GLU A 124 7.48 -1.62 -3.37
N ILE A 125 6.71 -1.91 -2.31
CA ILE A 125 5.37 -1.33 -2.15
C ILE A 125 5.45 0.16 -1.82
N THR A 126 6.42 0.57 -1.01
CA THR A 126 6.67 1.98 -0.72
C THR A 126 7.03 2.75 -2.00
N GLU A 127 7.93 2.21 -2.82
CA GLU A 127 8.32 2.82 -4.09
C GLU A 127 7.13 2.95 -5.05
N LEU A 128 6.31 1.90 -5.18
CA LEU A 128 5.07 1.95 -5.95
C LEU A 128 4.15 3.09 -5.49
N ILE A 129 3.97 3.27 -4.19
CA ILE A 129 3.09 4.32 -3.67
C ILE A 129 3.66 5.71 -3.96
N LEU A 130 4.97 5.90 -3.78
CA LEU A 130 5.62 7.17 -4.10
C LEU A 130 5.50 7.49 -5.60
N GLU A 131 5.67 6.50 -6.48
CA GLU A 131 5.42 6.65 -7.92
C GLU A 131 3.98 7.05 -8.23
N LYS A 132 3.00 6.35 -7.64
CA LYS A 132 1.57 6.58 -7.93
C LYS A 132 1.05 7.92 -7.41
N THR A 133 1.62 8.40 -6.30
CA THR A 133 1.27 9.68 -5.67
C THR A 133 2.15 10.85 -6.18
N ASN A 134 3.02 10.62 -7.16
CA ASN A 134 3.99 11.59 -7.67
C ASN A 134 4.88 12.21 -6.58
N THR A 135 5.12 11.49 -5.50
CA THR A 135 5.96 11.94 -4.41
C THR A 135 7.43 11.67 -4.77
N PRO A 136 8.33 12.66 -4.63
CA PRO A 136 9.74 12.47 -4.98
C PRO A 136 10.35 11.31 -4.19
N THR A 137 10.80 10.27 -4.88
CA THR A 137 11.63 9.24 -4.27
C THR A 137 13.02 9.85 -3.99
N MET A 138 13.69 9.47 -2.89
CA MET A 138 15.05 9.96 -2.58
C MET A 138 16.10 9.64 -3.67
N ASN A 139 15.73 8.85 -4.69
CA ASN A 139 16.57 8.49 -5.84
C ASN A 139 16.18 9.18 -7.17
N ALA A 140 15.19 10.08 -7.18
CA ALA A 140 14.86 10.84 -8.37
C ALA A 140 15.91 11.96 -8.58
N PRO A 141 16.64 12.00 -9.72
CA PRO A 141 17.45 13.17 -10.03
C PRO A 141 16.51 14.36 -10.17
N LEU A 142 16.80 15.43 -9.43
CA LEU A 142 16.14 16.73 -9.55
C LEU A 142 16.08 17.12 -11.03
N ARG A 143 14.89 17.01 -11.63
CA ARG A 143 14.65 17.53 -12.97
C ARG A 143 14.41 19.04 -12.82
N ASN A 144 15.47 19.80 -13.12
CA ASN A 144 15.39 21.22 -13.44
C ASN A 144 14.71 21.42 -14.80
#